data_AF-A0A2D4EPK8-F1
#
_entry.id   AF-A0A2D4EPK8-F1
#
_cell.length_a   1.000
_cell.length_b   1.000
_cell.length_c   1.000
_cell.angle_alpha   90.00
_cell.angle_beta   90.00
_cell.angle_gamma   90.00
#
_symmetry.space_group_name_H-M   'P 1'
#
loop_
_entity.id
_entity.type
_entity.pdbx_description
1 polymer ?
#
loop_
_entity_poly.entity_id
_entity_poly.type
_entity_poly.pdbx_seq_one_letter_code
_entity_poly.pdbx_strand_id
1 'polypeptide(L)'
;VLKKAHQADAWAIRTSTSASFFVRASLRWLRHLRQIIPTNNVRAHQDLAKVIAATEYAADATFNAVKFSARAMAAQVSARRLLWLKHWQADLKQKWRLVSSPVSGDKLFGEALDPWLIETRNKKKVLPSALRRGDHRPFQTFRRGPSRPF
;
A
#
# COMPACT_ATOMS: atom_id res chain seq x y z
N VAL A 1 0.31 17.42 2.76
CA VAL A 1 -0.12 16.92 1.42
C VAL A 1 -0.45 15.43 1.45
N LEU A 2 0.51 14.53 1.75
CA LEU A 2 0.31 13.06 1.75
C LEU A 2 -0.89 12.54 2.59
N LYS A 3 -1.12 13.06 3.80
CA LYS A 3 -2.27 12.66 4.64
C LYS A 3 -3.63 13.03 4.00
N LYS A 4 -3.74 14.25 3.45
CA LYS A 4 -4.96 14.73 2.79
C LYS A 4 -5.23 13.94 1.51
N ALA A 5 -4.20 13.63 0.74
CA ALA A 5 -4.30 12.83 -0.47
C ALA A 5 -4.75 11.39 -0.16
N HIS A 6 -4.22 10.78 0.91
CA HIS A 6 -4.67 9.45 1.37
C HIS A 6 -6.13 9.41 1.79
N GLN A 7 -6.59 10.45 2.48
CA GLN A 7 -8.00 10.58 2.83
C GLN A 7 -8.88 10.76 1.59
N ALA A 8 -8.45 11.59 0.63
CA ALA A 8 -9.18 11.79 -0.62
C ALA A 8 -9.30 10.48 -1.42
N ASP A 9 -8.22 9.71 -1.54
CA ASP A 9 -8.27 8.41 -2.21
C ASP A 9 -9.14 7.40 -1.45
N ALA A 10 -9.13 7.41 -0.12
CA ALA A 10 -10.02 6.56 0.68
C ALA A 10 -11.50 6.88 0.43
N TRP A 11 -11.85 8.16 0.34
CA TRP A 11 -13.20 8.59 -0.07
C TRP A 11 -13.52 8.15 -1.50
N ALA A 12 -12.57 8.30 -2.43
CA ALA A 12 -12.74 7.87 -3.81
C ALA A 12 -13.04 6.37 -3.90
N ILE A 13 -12.27 5.52 -3.20
CA ILE A 13 -12.55 4.07 -3.13
C ILE A 13 -13.97 3.82 -2.62
N ARG A 14 -14.37 4.41 -1.49
CA ARG A 14 -15.70 4.19 -0.91
C ARG A 14 -16.82 4.59 -1.87
N THR A 15 -16.70 5.77 -2.49
CA THR A 15 -17.69 6.28 -3.45
C THR A 15 -17.74 5.41 -4.70
N SER A 16 -16.58 5.07 -5.29
CA SER A 16 -16.51 4.25 -6.51
C SER A 16 -16.98 2.81 -6.26
N THR A 17 -16.70 2.22 -5.10
CA THR A 17 -17.22 0.91 -4.72
C THR A 17 -18.74 0.93 -4.58
N SER A 18 -19.29 1.96 -3.93
CA SER A 18 -20.73 2.13 -3.79
C SER A 18 -21.39 2.32 -5.15
N ALA A 19 -20.82 3.17 -6.01
CA ALA A 19 -21.29 3.35 -7.38
C ALA A 19 -21.23 2.05 -8.19
N SER A 20 -20.13 1.28 -8.10
CA SER A 20 -20.00 0.00 -8.81
C SER A 20 -21.06 -1.00 -8.37
N PHE A 21 -21.38 -1.06 -7.08
CA PHE A 21 -22.47 -1.90 -6.56
C PHE A 21 -23.82 -1.54 -7.20
N PHE A 22 -24.20 -0.26 -7.17
CA PHE A 22 -25.48 0.17 -7.74
C PHE A 22 -25.54 0.02 -9.26
N VAL A 23 -24.46 0.29 -9.99
CA VAL A 23 -24.42 0.10 -11.44
C VAL A 23 -24.53 -1.39 -11.83
N ARG A 24 -23.91 -2.29 -11.08
CA ARG A 24 -24.04 -3.74 -11.31
C ARG A 24 -25.45 -4.25 -10.96
N ALA A 25 -26.06 -3.71 -9.90
CA ALA A 25 -27.44 -4.01 -9.54
C ALA A 25 -28.41 -3.52 -10.62
N SER A 26 -28.25 -2.29 -11.12
CA SER A 26 -29.09 -1.74 -12.17
C SER A 26 -28.97 -2.53 -13.48
N LEU A 27 -27.77 -3.01 -13.82
CA LEU A 27 -27.55 -3.90 -14.96
C LEU A 27 -28.36 -5.21 -14.84
N ARG A 28 -28.47 -5.78 -13.63
CA ARG A 28 -29.31 -6.97 -13.40
C ARG A 28 -30.79 -6.65 -13.63
N TRP A 29 -31.26 -5.50 -13.15
CA TRP A 29 -32.64 -5.06 -13.38
C TRP A 29 -32.92 -4.76 -14.85
N LEU A 30 -32.00 -4.10 -15.57
CA LEU A 30 -32.15 -3.83 -17.01
C LEU A 30 -32.22 -5.13 -17.82
N ARG A 31 -31.39 -6.11 -17.51
CA ARG A 31 -31.45 -7.43 -18.17
C ARG A 31 -32.78 -8.13 -17.90
N HIS A 32 -33.33 -7.99 -16.69
CA HIS A 32 -34.66 -8.52 -16.36
C HIS A 32 -35.77 -7.78 -17.11
N LEU A 33 -35.72 -6.44 -17.17
CA LEU A 33 -36.66 -5.63 -17.96
C LEU A 33 -36.65 -6.02 -19.44
N ARG A 34 -35.46 -6.29 -20.02
CA ARG A 34 -35.35 -6.80 -21.39
C ARG A 34 -36.15 -8.07 -21.63
N GLN A 35 -36.23 -8.95 -20.63
CA GLN A 35 -36.95 -10.22 -20.74
C GLN A 35 -38.47 -10.06 -20.65
N ILE A 36 -38.93 -9.00 -19.97
CA ILE A 36 -40.36 -8.73 -19.78
C ILE A 36 -40.95 -8.00 -21.00
N ILE A 37 -40.16 -7.17 -21.69
CA ILE A 37 -40.66 -6.38 -22.82
C ILE A 37 -41.02 -7.31 -24.00
N PRO A 38 -42.25 -7.19 -24.53
CA PRO A 38 -42.67 -7.95 -25.71
C PRO A 38 -41.70 -7.79 -26.89
N THR A 39 -41.43 -8.89 -27.59
CA THR A 39 -40.46 -8.92 -28.71
C THR A 39 -40.89 -8.08 -29.92
N ASN A 40 -42.18 -7.73 -30.02
CA ASN A 40 -42.70 -6.85 -31.06
C ASN A 40 -42.21 -5.40 -30.94
N ASN A 41 -41.73 -4.98 -29.76
CA ASN A 41 -41.28 -3.61 -29.53
C ASN A 41 -39.78 -3.48 -29.80
N VAL A 42 -39.41 -3.55 -31.07
CA VAL A 42 -38.00 -3.51 -31.53
C VAL A 42 -37.27 -2.26 -31.04
N ARG A 43 -37.94 -1.10 -31.02
CA ARG A 43 -37.35 0.16 -30.54
C ARG A 43 -36.95 0.06 -29.06
N ALA A 44 -37.85 -0.43 -28.21
CA ALA A 44 -37.58 -0.60 -26.78
C ALA A 44 -36.40 -1.56 -26.53
N HIS A 45 -36.30 -2.66 -27.30
CA HIS A 45 -35.15 -3.58 -27.22
C HIS A 45 -33.84 -2.91 -27.64
N GLN A 46 -33.85 -2.11 -28.71
CA GLN A 46 -32.66 -1.36 -29.16
C GLN A 46 -32.20 -0.32 -28.14
N ASP A 47 -33.12 0.49 -27.60
CA ASP A 47 -32.76 1.52 -26.62
C ASP A 47 -32.28 0.88 -25.32
N LEU A 48 -32.93 -0.20 -24.87
CA LEU A 48 -32.50 -0.91 -23.69
C LEU A 48 -31.13 -1.60 -23.89
N ALA A 49 -30.81 -2.07 -25.10
CA ALA A 49 -29.46 -2.56 -25.42
C ALA A 49 -28.39 -1.47 -25.30
N LYS A 50 -28.68 -0.23 -25.77
CA LYS A 50 -27.76 0.91 -25.60
C LYS A 50 -27.55 1.24 -24.12
N VAL A 51 -28.63 1.24 -23.32
CA VAL A 51 -28.55 1.50 -21.88
C VAL A 51 -27.76 0.40 -21.17
N ILE A 52 -27.99 -0.87 -21.49
CA ILE A 52 -27.20 -2.00 -20.97
C ILE A 52 -25.71 -1.78 -21.26
N ALA A 53 -25.33 -1.51 -22.51
CA ALA A 53 -23.94 -1.27 -22.88
C ALA A 53 -23.32 -0.09 -22.11
N ALA A 54 -24.07 1.02 -21.96
CA ALA A 54 -23.63 2.17 -21.17
C ALA A 54 -23.44 1.82 -19.68
N THR A 55 -24.33 1.03 -19.09
CA THR A 55 -24.21 0.59 -17.70
C THR A 55 -23.07 -0.41 -17.48
N GLU A 56 -22.80 -1.29 -18.46
CA GLU A 56 -21.63 -2.18 -18.42
C GLU A 56 -20.34 -1.37 -18.43
N TYR A 57 -20.22 -0.39 -19.33
CA TYR A 57 -19.10 0.54 -19.34
C TYR A 57 -18.95 1.30 -18.00
N ALA A 58 -20.05 1.79 -17.42
CA ALA A 58 -20.02 2.47 -16.13
C ALA A 58 -19.57 1.52 -14.98
N ALA A 59 -19.93 0.24 -15.02
CA ALA A 59 -19.50 -0.75 -14.04
C ALA A 59 -17.98 -0.97 -14.10
N ASP A 60 -17.41 -0.99 -15.30
CA ASP A 60 -15.97 -1.12 -15.52
C ASP A 60 -15.21 0.16 -15.18
N ALA A 61 -15.77 1.33 -15.52
CA ALA A 61 -15.19 2.63 -15.16
C ALA A 61 -15.11 2.82 -13.64
N THR A 62 -16.18 2.48 -12.91
CA THR A 62 -16.19 2.55 -11.44
C THR A 62 -15.21 1.57 -10.80
N PHE A 63 -15.09 0.35 -11.35
CA PHE A 63 -14.09 -0.61 -10.91
C PHE A 63 -12.65 -0.11 -11.15
N ASN A 64 -12.38 0.46 -12.31
CA ASN A 64 -11.08 1.06 -12.63
C ASN A 64 -10.75 2.23 -11.70
N ALA A 65 -11.73 3.07 -11.36
CA ALA A 65 -11.56 4.15 -10.39
C ALA A 65 -11.10 3.61 -9.02
N VAL A 66 -11.78 2.57 -8.49
CA VAL A 66 -11.35 1.89 -7.25
C VAL A 66 -9.90 1.40 -7.36
N LYS A 67 -9.54 0.75 -8.46
CA LYS A 67 -8.21 0.20 -8.70
C LYS A 67 -7.13 1.28 -8.71
N PHE A 68 -7.37 2.41 -9.38
CA PHE A 68 -6.41 3.51 -9.45
C PHE A 68 -6.27 4.25 -8.11
N SER A 69 -7.38 4.50 -7.41
CA SER A 69 -7.34 5.09 -6.06
C SER A 69 -6.61 4.18 -5.06
N ALA A 70 -6.81 2.87 -5.13
CA ALA A 70 -6.07 1.92 -4.29
C ALA A 70 -4.56 1.95 -4.56
N ARG A 71 -4.15 2.05 -5.84
CA ARG A 71 -2.73 2.20 -6.22
C ARG A 71 -2.15 3.53 -5.73
N ALA A 72 -2.90 4.63 -5.84
CA ALA A 72 -2.49 5.93 -5.32
C ALA A 72 -2.30 5.89 -3.80
N MET A 73 -3.21 5.26 -3.05
CA MET A 73 -3.05 5.06 -1.61
C MET A 73 -1.80 4.25 -1.28
N ALA A 74 -1.56 3.14 -1.98
CA ALA A 74 -0.37 2.32 -1.78
C ALA A 74 0.91 3.12 -2.03
N ALA A 75 0.96 3.91 -3.11
CA ALA A 75 2.10 4.78 -3.43
C ALA A 75 2.36 5.82 -2.33
N GLN A 76 1.30 6.42 -1.76
CA GLN A 76 1.43 7.37 -0.66
C GLN A 76 1.92 6.70 0.64
N VAL A 77 1.49 5.46 0.91
CA VAL A 77 2.01 4.68 2.04
C VAL A 77 3.50 4.44 1.85
N SER A 78 3.92 4.00 0.67
CA SER A 78 5.34 3.81 0.33
C SER A 78 6.15 5.10 0.46
N ALA A 79 5.61 6.24 -0.01
CA ALA A 79 6.24 7.55 0.14
C ALA A 79 6.39 7.95 1.63
N ARG A 80 5.36 7.72 2.45
CA ARG A 80 5.43 7.96 3.90
C ARG A 80 6.47 7.06 4.58
N ARG A 81 6.55 5.79 4.17
CA ARG A 81 7.56 4.85 4.66
C ARG A 81 8.98 5.32 4.34
N LEU A 82 9.22 5.74 3.10
CA LEU A 82 10.52 6.27 2.68
C LEU A 82 10.90 7.55 3.44
N LEU A 83 9.96 8.47 3.63
CA LEU A 83 10.19 9.68 4.41
C LEU A 83 10.57 9.36 5.86
N TRP A 84 9.92 8.39 6.48
CA TRP A 84 10.22 7.97 7.84
C TRP A 84 11.59 7.27 7.94
N LEU A 85 11.95 6.45 6.93
CA LEU A 85 13.24 5.73 6.89
C LEU A 85 14.42 6.57 6.37
N LYS A 86 14.17 7.82 5.93
CA LYS A 86 15.20 8.71 5.37
C LYS A 86 16.40 8.87 6.32
N HIS A 87 16.13 9.09 7.60
CA HIS A 87 17.16 9.35 8.62
C HIS A 87 17.65 8.08 9.33
N TRP A 88 17.06 6.92 9.05
CA TRP A 88 17.47 5.67 9.68
C TRP A 88 18.78 5.16 9.04
N GLN A 89 19.82 4.95 9.83
CA GLN A 89 21.11 4.43 9.36
C GLN A 89 21.08 2.90 9.34
N ALA A 90 20.48 2.32 8.30
CA ALA A 90 20.40 0.87 8.06
C ALA A 90 20.71 0.55 6.60
N ASP A 91 21.03 -0.72 6.34
CA ASP A 91 21.31 -1.22 5.00
C ASP A 91 20.13 -0.94 4.06
N LEU A 92 20.46 -0.51 2.83
CA LEU A 92 19.48 -0.16 1.81
C LEU A 92 18.52 -1.33 1.53
N LYS A 93 19.04 -2.57 1.55
CA LYS A 93 18.24 -3.79 1.39
C LYS A 93 17.17 -3.94 2.49
N GLN A 94 17.49 -3.57 3.73
CA GLN A 94 16.57 -3.63 4.86
C GLN A 94 15.49 -2.55 4.74
N LYS A 95 15.88 -1.32 4.34
CA LYS A 95 14.93 -0.24 4.08
C LYS A 95 13.91 -0.62 3.01
N TRP A 96 14.36 -1.19 1.89
CA TRP A 96 13.47 -1.60 0.80
C TRP A 96 12.50 -2.71 1.22
N ARG A 97 12.94 -3.70 2.00
CA ARG A 97 12.04 -4.73 2.55
C ARG A 97 10.93 -4.13 3.40
N LEU A 98 11.26 -3.11 4.19
CA LEU A 98 10.30 -2.45 5.07
C LEU A 98 9.32 -1.55 4.28
N VAL A 99 9.80 -0.87 3.23
CA VAL A 99 8.97 -0.06 2.32
C VAL A 99 7.95 -0.92 1.57
N SER A 100 8.38 -2.08 1.06
CA SER A 100 7.56 -2.99 0.25
C SER A 100 6.70 -3.96 1.08
N SER A 101 6.73 -3.87 2.41
CA SER A 101 5.91 -4.72 3.28
C SER A 101 4.42 -4.55 3.00
N PRO A 102 3.57 -5.58 3.18
CA PRO A 102 2.12 -5.41 3.10
C PRO A 102 1.62 -4.30 4.04
N VAL A 103 0.54 -3.62 3.67
CA VAL A 103 -0.09 -2.63 4.55
C VAL A 103 -0.79 -3.39 5.67
N SER A 104 -0.41 -3.13 6.92
CA SER A 104 -0.92 -3.83 8.10
C SER A 104 -1.73 -2.85 8.95
N GLY A 105 -3.02 -2.74 8.61
CA GLY A 105 -4.00 -1.90 9.30
C GLY A 105 -3.55 -0.44 9.47
N ASP A 106 -3.71 0.07 10.68
CA ASP A 106 -3.44 1.48 11.02
C ASP A 106 -1.94 1.80 11.20
N LYS A 107 -1.08 0.78 11.25
CA LYS A 107 0.35 0.95 11.48
C LYS A 107 1.08 1.13 10.15
N LEU A 108 1.96 2.13 10.09
CA LEU A 108 2.73 2.43 8.86
C LEU A 108 3.58 1.25 8.39
N PHE A 109 4.18 0.49 9.31
CA PHE A 109 5.01 -0.68 9.03
C PHE A 109 4.46 -1.99 9.60
N GLY A 110 3.52 -1.92 10.55
CA GLY A 110 2.95 -3.11 11.20
C GLY A 110 3.99 -4.02 11.85
N GLU A 111 3.68 -5.32 11.82
CA GLU A 111 4.53 -6.41 12.35
C GLU A 111 5.85 -6.55 11.57
N ALA A 112 5.93 -6.03 10.35
CA ALA A 112 7.16 -6.07 9.55
C ALA A 112 8.31 -5.28 10.20
N LEU A 113 8.00 -4.39 11.16
CA LEU A 113 8.98 -3.63 11.93
C LEU A 113 9.53 -4.41 13.13
N ASP A 114 8.75 -5.33 13.71
CA ASP A 114 9.10 -6.01 14.96
C ASP A 114 10.44 -6.78 14.91
N PRO A 115 10.80 -7.50 13.83
CA PRO A 115 12.08 -8.18 13.72
C PRO A 115 13.30 -7.24 13.70
N TRP A 116 13.10 -5.94 13.46
CA TRP A 116 14.18 -4.96 13.31
C TRP A 116 14.33 -4.04 14.51
N LEU A 117 13.46 -4.17 15.52
CA LEU A 117 13.52 -3.38 16.73
C LEU A 117 14.46 -4.08 17.74
N ILE A 118 15.49 -3.36 18.20
CA ILE A 118 16.34 -3.82 19.30
C ILE A 118 15.71 -3.34 20.61
N GLU A 119 15.54 -4.25 21.55
CA GLU A 119 15.10 -3.91 22.89
C GLU A 119 16.27 -3.31 23.68
N THR A 120 16.17 -2.02 23.99
CA THR A 120 17.18 -1.31 24.78
C THR A 120 17.11 -1.75 26.26
N ARG A 121 18.17 -1.51 27.04
CA ARG A 121 18.22 -1.79 28.50
C ARG A 121 17.03 -1.20 29.29
N ASN A 122 16.35 -0.20 28.72
CA ASN A 122 15.17 0.44 29.28
C ASN A 122 13.84 -0.21 28.81
N LYS A 123 13.88 -1.44 28.27
CA LYS A 123 12.73 -2.17 27.67
C LYS A 123 12.02 -1.39 26.55
N LYS A 124 12.69 -0.42 25.93
CA LYS A 124 12.15 0.33 24.79
C LYS A 124 12.65 -0.31 23.50
N LYS A 125 11.73 -0.67 22.61
CA LYS A 125 12.02 -1.12 21.24
C LYS A 125 12.48 0.08 20.40
N VAL A 126 13.75 0.10 20.02
CA VAL A 126 14.35 1.20 19.23
C VAL A 126 15.03 0.62 18.00
N LEU A 127 15.01 1.37 16.90
CA LEU A 127 15.74 1.01 15.70
C LEU A 127 17.26 0.98 15.97
N PRO A 128 18.00 -0.04 15.49
CA PRO A 128 19.44 -0.04 15.53
C PRO A 128 19.97 1.21 14.85
N SER A 129 20.72 2.03 15.60
CA SER A 129 21.59 3.05 15.02
C SER A 129 22.92 2.38 14.71
N ALA A 130 23.33 2.41 13.43
CA ALA A 130 24.64 1.90 13.00
C ALA A 130 25.82 2.55 13.74
N LEU A 131 25.61 3.70 14.39
CA LEU A 131 26.64 4.40 15.16
C LEU A 131 27.16 3.61 16.37
N ARG A 132 26.48 2.53 16.80
CA ARG A 132 26.93 1.69 17.92
C ARG A 132 27.71 0.44 17.51
N ARG A 133 27.88 0.17 16.22
CA ARG A 133 28.67 -0.98 15.73
C ARG A 133 30.07 -0.53 15.28
N GLY A 134 30.71 0.35 16.06
CA GLY A 134 32.08 0.83 15.84
C GLY A 134 33.06 0.52 16.97
N ASP A 135 32.62 0.48 18.23
CA ASP A 135 33.55 0.54 19.38
C ASP A 135 33.71 -0.77 20.15
N HIS A 136 33.80 -1.90 19.45
CA HIS A 136 34.39 -3.13 20.03
C HIS A 136 35.44 -3.67 19.06
N ARG A 137 36.50 -2.89 18.84
CA ARG A 137 37.81 -3.51 18.59
C ARG A 137 38.33 -3.97 19.96
N PRO A 138 38.63 -5.26 20.18
CA PRO A 138 39.44 -5.62 21.33
C PRO A 138 40.79 -4.92 21.16
N PHE A 139 41.22 -4.20 22.19
CA PHE A 139 42.57 -3.67 22.29
C PHE A 139 43.55 -4.84 22.14
N GLN A 140 44.11 -5.04 20.94
CA GLN A 140 45.29 -5.87 20.79
C GLN A 140 46.45 -5.07 21.37
N THR A 141 46.81 -5.41 22.61
CA THR A 141 48.08 -5.02 23.19
C THR A 141 49.19 -5.63 22.33
N PHE A 142 49.84 -4.80 21.50
CA PHE A 142 51.11 -5.16 20.89
C PHE A 142 52.14 -5.34 22.01
N ARG A 143 52.32 -6.58 22.44
CA ARG A 143 53.37 -6.99 23.36
C ARG A 143 54.69 -6.90 22.59
N ARG A 144 55.40 -5.78 22.77
CA ARG A 144 56.78 -5.58 22.31
C ARG A 144 57.63 -6.71 22.88
N GLY A 145 58.01 -7.68 22.04
CA GLY A 145 59.08 -8.63 22.37
C GLY A 145 60.43 -7.93 22.29
N PRO A 146 61.39 -8.23 23.18
CA PRO A 146 62.68 -7.58 23.18
C PRO A 146 63.52 -8.08 22.00
N SER A 147 64.05 -7.13 21.23
CA SER A 147 65.09 -7.36 20.23
C SER A 147 66.31 -8.01 20.88
N ARG A 148 66.80 -9.13 20.33
CA ARG A 148 68.15 -9.62 20.62
C ARG A 148 69.05 -9.38 19.42
N PRO A 149 70.31 -8.96 19.63
CA PRO A 149 71.32 -8.87 18.59
C PRO A 149 71.95 -10.26 18.39
N PHE A 150 72.33 -10.57 17.14
CA PHE A 150 73.65 -11.00 16.66
C PHE A 150 73.53 -11.32 15.17
#